data_AF-A0AA35QQ47-F1
#
_entry.id   AF-A0AA35QQ47-F1
#
_cell.length_a   1.000
_cell.length_b   1.000
_cell.length_c   1.000
_cell.angle_alpha   90.00
_cell.angle_beta   90.00
_cell.angle_gamma   90.00
#
_symmetry.space_group_name_H-M   'P 1'
#
loop_
_entity.id
_entity.type
_entity.pdbx_description
1 polymer ?
#
loop_
_entity_poly.entity_id
_entity_poly.type
_entity_poly.pdbx_seq_one_letter_code
_entity_poly.pdbx_strand_id
1 'polypeptide(L)'
;MAEEIAKSQPSTLYHKPGLKPEDFIVDVINMDYGMKKKNPVNNVCFYCKSDLNKAFRISKEQVSKLLPEQFEEQQIRVYCKAADEETISDAREYFDQWREGLTKSQVRKV
;
A
#
# COMPACT_ATOMS: atom_id res chain seq x y z
N MET A 1 -2.18 11.77 6.79
CA MET A 1 -0.85 11.12 6.67
C MET A 1 0.30 12.07 6.93
N ALA A 2 0.56 13.13 6.17
CA ALA A 2 1.69 14.04 6.46
C ALA A 2 1.64 14.60 7.89
N GLU A 3 0.47 15.04 8.35
CA GLU A 3 0.26 15.46 9.74
C GLU A 3 0.50 14.33 10.76
N GLU A 4 0.14 13.10 10.43
CA GLU A 4 0.28 11.96 11.33
C GLU A 4 1.75 11.54 11.45
N ILE A 5 2.50 11.62 10.35
CA ILE A 5 3.94 11.42 10.32
C ILE A 5 4.60 12.50 11.18
N ALA A 6 4.31 13.78 10.96
CA ALA A 6 4.86 14.88 11.76
C ALA A 6 4.51 14.78 13.26
N LYS A 7 3.32 14.27 13.60
CA LYS A 7 2.92 13.98 14.99
C LYS A 7 3.63 12.76 15.60
N SER A 8 4.24 11.91 14.77
CA SER A 8 4.96 10.71 15.19
C SER A 8 6.43 10.99 15.50
N GLN A 9 6.73 12.14 16.11
CA GLN A 9 8.11 12.51 16.46
C GLN A 9 8.74 11.42 17.34
N PRO A 10 9.87 10.83 16.90
CA PRO A 10 10.63 9.86 17.69
C PRO A 10 11.22 10.49 18.94
N SER A 11 11.30 9.71 20.02
CA SER A 11 11.89 10.18 21.29
C SER A 11 13.38 10.50 21.17
N THR A 12 14.08 9.86 20.24
CA THR A 12 15.48 10.15 19.86
C THR A 12 15.67 11.60 19.39
N LEU A 13 14.63 12.26 18.88
CA LEU A 13 14.69 13.58 18.24
C LEU A 13 14.04 14.70 19.07
N TYR A 14 13.68 14.47 20.35
CA TYR A 14 13.06 15.51 21.19
C TYR A 14 13.94 16.74 21.48
N HIS A 15 15.26 16.61 21.31
CA HIS A 15 16.21 17.70 21.50
C HIS A 15 16.35 18.60 20.25
N LYS A 16 15.79 18.20 19.11
CA LYS A 16 15.83 18.94 17.84
C LYS A 16 14.50 19.65 17.57
N PRO A 17 14.48 20.73 16.77
CA PRO A 17 13.24 21.27 16.23
C PRO A 17 12.48 20.18 15.46
N GLY A 18 11.18 20.03 15.75
CA GLY A 18 10.37 19.00 15.10
C GLY A 18 10.09 19.31 13.62
N LEU A 19 10.01 18.26 12.79
CA LEU A 19 9.61 18.37 11.40
C LEU A 19 8.10 18.63 11.31
N LYS A 20 7.72 19.54 10.43
CA LYS A 20 6.34 19.99 10.25
C LYS A 20 5.65 19.18 9.15
N PRO A 21 4.31 19.15 9.12
CA PRO A 21 3.58 18.50 8.05
C PRO A 21 3.97 19.01 6.65
N GLU A 22 4.30 20.29 6.52
CA GLU A 22 4.75 20.88 5.25
C GLU A 22 6.09 20.34 4.74
N ASP A 23 6.91 19.71 5.58
CA ASP A 23 8.21 19.15 5.22
C ASP A 23 8.08 17.78 4.53
N PHE A 24 6.89 17.17 4.62
CA PHE A 24 6.60 15.87 4.03
C PHE A 24 5.68 15.97 2.82
N ILE A 25 5.95 15.16 1.81
CA ILE A 25 5.02 14.86 0.72
C ILE A 25 4.64 13.39 0.85
N VAL A 26 3.34 13.10 0.90
CA VAL A 26 2.84 11.72 0.97
C VAL A 26 2.07 11.43 -0.31
N ASP A 27 2.52 10.41 -1.03
CA ASP A 27 1.88 9.91 -2.24
C ASP A 27 1.29 8.52 -1.96
N VAL A 28 0.00 8.35 -2.24
CA VAL A 28 -0.75 7.12 -1.98
C VAL A 28 -1.15 6.52 -3.33
N ILE A 29 -0.48 5.44 -3.69
CA ILE A 29 -0.66 4.76 -4.97
C ILE A 29 -1.51 3.53 -4.74
N ASN A 30 -2.65 3.46 -5.41
CA ASN A 30 -3.49 2.27 -5.45
C ASN A 30 -3.07 1.41 -6.65
N MET A 31 -2.70 0.15 -6.39
CA MET A 31 -2.37 -0.82 -7.43
C MET A 31 -3.43 -1.91 -7.40
N ASP A 32 -4.12 -2.10 -8.53
CA ASP A 32 -5.12 -3.14 -8.66
C ASP A 32 -5.16 -3.73 -10.07
N TYR A 33 -5.95 -4.80 -10.25
CA TYR A 33 -6.07 -5.51 -11.53
C TYR A 33 -7.08 -4.83 -12.49
N GLY A 34 -7.21 -3.51 -12.42
CA GLY A 34 -8.18 -2.69 -13.17
C GLY A 34 -9.61 -2.76 -12.63
N MET A 35 -9.84 -3.48 -11.53
CA MET A 35 -11.16 -3.75 -10.96
C MET A 35 -11.19 -3.70 -9.43
N LYS A 36 -10.33 -2.88 -8.80
CA LYS A 36 -10.19 -2.81 -7.33
C LYS A 36 -9.96 -4.21 -6.78
N LYS A 37 -10.63 -4.57 -5.67
CA LYS A 37 -10.55 -5.89 -5.01
C LYS A 37 -11.03 -7.08 -5.85
N LYS A 38 -11.61 -6.87 -7.04
CA LYS A 38 -12.21 -7.96 -7.84
C LYS A 38 -11.20 -8.53 -8.82
N ASN A 39 -11.18 -9.86 -8.94
CA ASN A 39 -10.47 -10.54 -10.02
C ASN A 39 -11.16 -10.27 -11.37
N PRO A 40 -10.52 -9.59 -12.34
CA PRO A 40 -11.13 -9.32 -13.63
C PRO A 40 -11.42 -10.59 -14.44
N VAL A 41 -10.68 -11.68 -14.22
CA VAL A 41 -10.87 -12.97 -14.92
C VAL A 41 -12.26 -13.56 -14.66
N ASN A 42 -12.87 -13.26 -13.51
CA ASN A 42 -14.23 -13.71 -13.20
C ASN A 42 -15.29 -13.12 -14.16
N ASN A 43 -14.96 -12.02 -14.85
CA ASN A 43 -15.82 -11.37 -15.83
C ASN A 43 -15.50 -11.79 -17.28
N VAL A 44 -14.59 -12.75 -17.48
CA VAL A 44 -14.22 -13.27 -18.80
C VAL A 44 -15.01 -14.55 -19.10
N CYS A 45 -15.53 -14.63 -20.33
CA CYS A 45 -16.10 -15.86 -20.87
C CYS A 45 -15.07 -16.57 -21.75
N PHE A 46 -14.98 -17.89 -21.60
CA PHE A 46 -14.10 -18.77 -22.36
C PHE A 46 -14.94 -19.72 -23.24
N TYR A 47 -14.31 -20.33 -24.23
CA TYR A 47 -14.89 -21.40 -25.05
C TYR A 47 -13.88 -22.55 -25.18
N CYS A 48 -14.37 -23.75 -25.50
CA CYS A 48 -13.54 -24.94 -25.66
C CYS A 48 -13.33 -25.22 -27.15
N LYS A 49 -12.18 -25.78 -27.55
CA LYS A 49 -11.92 -26.17 -28.95
C LYS A 49 -12.97 -27.14 -29.49
N SER A 50 -13.53 -28.00 -28.64
CA SER A 50 -14.58 -28.95 -28.99
C SER A 50 -15.97 -28.32 -29.19
N ASP A 51 -16.21 -27.12 -28.66
CA ASP A 51 -17.47 -26.41 -28.78
C ASP A 51 -17.24 -24.89 -28.71
N LEU A 52 -17.14 -24.28 -29.90
CA LEU A 52 -16.84 -22.85 -30.08
C LEU A 52 -18.04 -21.95 -29.76
N ASN A 53 -19.26 -22.50 -29.70
CA ASN A 53 -20.49 -21.71 -29.53
C ASN A 53 -20.99 -21.68 -28.08
N LYS A 54 -20.32 -22.41 -27.18
CA LYS A 54 -20.68 -22.48 -25.76
C LYS A 54 -19.70 -21.69 -24.90
N ALA A 55 -20.20 -20.58 -24.35
CA ALA A 55 -19.48 -19.80 -23.36
C ALA A 55 -19.54 -20.46 -21.98
N PHE A 56 -18.42 -20.42 -21.25
CA PHE A 56 -18.35 -20.80 -19.83
C PHE A 56 -17.37 -19.89 -19.08
N ARG A 57 -17.38 -19.98 -17.74
CA ARG A 57 -16.42 -19.30 -16.88
C ARG A 57 -15.45 -20.30 -16.27
N ILE A 58 -14.22 -19.87 -16.05
CA ILE A 58 -13.20 -20.63 -15.33
C ILE A 58 -13.01 -19.97 -13.97
N SER A 59 -13.20 -20.72 -12.89
CA SER A 59 -12.98 -20.20 -11.54
C SER A 59 -11.48 -20.23 -11.19
N LYS A 60 -11.05 -19.40 -10.24
CA LYS A 60 -9.65 -19.28 -9.84
C LYS A 60 -9.04 -20.64 -9.44
N GLU A 61 -9.84 -21.46 -8.75
CA GLU A 61 -9.45 -22.77 -8.21
C GLU A 61 -9.12 -23.77 -9.33
N GLN A 62 -9.67 -23.56 -10.52
CA GLN A 62 -9.44 -24.41 -11.69
C GLN A 62 -8.17 -24.02 -12.47
N VAL A 63 -7.58 -22.86 -12.19
CA VAL A 63 -6.43 -22.33 -12.94
C VAL A 63 -5.11 -22.71 -12.26
N SER A 64 -4.88 -22.18 -11.06
CA SER A 64 -3.62 -22.40 -10.33
C SER A 64 -3.72 -21.92 -8.88
N LYS A 65 -3.03 -22.63 -7.98
CA LYS A 65 -2.84 -22.21 -6.58
C LYS A 65 -1.80 -21.09 -6.42
N LEU A 66 -1.08 -20.73 -7.48
CA LEU A 66 -0.06 -19.67 -7.47
C LEU A 66 -0.63 -18.30 -7.89
N LEU A 67 -1.95 -18.18 -8.06
CA LEU A 67 -2.59 -16.92 -8.40
C LEU A 67 -2.68 -15.99 -7.18
N PRO A 68 -2.63 -14.66 -7.38
CA PRO A 68 -2.81 -13.69 -6.31
C PRO A 68 -4.13 -13.91 -5.54
N GLU A 69 -4.07 -13.90 -4.20
CA GLU A 69 -5.25 -13.88 -3.33
C GLU A 69 -5.87 -12.49 -3.21
N GLN A 70 -5.04 -11.46 -3.31
CA GLN A 70 -5.45 -10.06 -3.26
C GLN A 70 -5.24 -9.42 -4.64
N PHE A 71 -6.22 -8.62 -5.07
CA PHE A 71 -6.22 -7.96 -6.38
C PHE A 71 -6.10 -6.44 -6.27
N GLU A 72 -5.97 -5.91 -5.05
CA GLU A 72 -5.80 -4.50 -4.74
C GLU A 72 -4.81 -4.37 -3.59
N GLU A 73 -3.86 -3.46 -3.73
CA GLU A 73 -2.89 -3.07 -2.71
C GLU A 73 -2.70 -1.55 -2.72
N GLN A 74 -2.21 -1.00 -1.61
CA GLN A 74 -1.85 0.40 -1.49
C GLN A 74 -0.37 0.54 -1.17
N GLN A 75 0.35 1.30 -1.98
CA GLN A 75 1.73 1.71 -1.71
C GLN A 75 1.74 3.17 -1.26
N ILE A 76 2.23 3.38 -0.04
CA ILE A 76 2.41 4.73 0.52
C ILE A 76 3.87 5.11 0.36
N ARG A 77 4.13 6.20 -0.35
CA ARG A 77 5.47 6.79 -0.53
C ARG A 77 5.54 8.09 0.24
N VAL A 78 6.61 8.28 1.00
CA VAL A 78 6.85 9.48 1.79
C VAL A 78 8.15 10.10 1.33
N TYR A 79 8.10 11.39 1.01
CA TYR A 79 9.24 12.18 0.60
C TYR A 79 9.46 13.31 1.61
N CYS A 80 10.71 13.64 1.87
CA CYS A 80 11.09 14.85 2.60
C CYS A 80 11.43 15.95 1.57
N LYS A 81 10.98 17.18 1.80
CA LYS A 81 11.30 18.32 0.93
C LYS A 81 12.73 18.84 1.14
N ALA A 82 13.35 18.52 2.28
CA ALA A 82 14.73 18.87 2.55
C ALA A 82 15.69 18.02 1.71
N ALA A 83 16.88 18.56 1.45
CA ALA A 83 17.93 17.89 0.66
C ALA A 83 19.17 17.54 1.50
N ASP A 84 19.27 18.02 2.74
CA ASP A 84 20.37 17.69 3.64
C ASP A 84 20.17 16.31 4.27
N GLU A 85 21.27 15.57 4.42
CA GLU A 85 21.26 14.19 4.89
C GLU A 85 20.75 14.05 6.32
N GLU A 86 21.00 15.05 7.18
CA GLU A 86 20.55 15.05 8.56
C GLU A 86 19.01 15.11 8.65
N THR A 87 18.39 16.05 7.96
CA THR A 87 16.92 16.18 7.93
C THR A 87 16.27 14.96 7.27
N ILE A 88 16.90 14.38 6.24
CA ILE A 88 16.41 13.14 5.61
C ILE A 88 16.49 11.96 6.59
N SER A 89 17.57 11.86 7.36
CA SER A 89 17.72 10.83 8.40
C SER A 89 16.65 10.99 9.48
N ASP A 90 16.45 12.22 9.98
CA ASP A 90 15.42 12.52 10.97
C ASP A 90 14.02 12.19 10.41
N ALA A 91 13.72 12.60 9.17
CA ALA A 91 12.45 12.29 8.49
C ALA A 91 12.20 10.79 8.35
N ARG A 92 13.25 9.99 8.16
CA ARG A 92 13.16 8.53 8.12
C ARG A 92 12.77 7.95 9.47
N GLU A 93 13.30 8.47 10.56
CA GLU A 93 12.90 8.04 11.91
C GLU A 93 11.43 8.37 12.20
N TYR A 94 10.95 9.55 11.80
CA TYR A 94 9.52 9.90 11.89
C TYR A 94 8.64 8.91 11.11
N PHE A 95 9.06 8.54 9.90
CA PHE A 95 8.35 7.56 9.08
C PHE A 95 8.34 6.16 9.73
N ASP A 96 9.48 5.71 10.27
CA ASP A 96 9.59 4.42 10.93
C ASP A 96 8.70 4.36 12.19
N GLN A 97 8.69 5.42 13.00
CA GLN A 97 7.83 5.56 14.18
C GLN A 97 6.33 5.55 13.81
N TRP A 98 5.95 6.26 12.76
CA TRP A 98 4.58 6.27 12.24
C TRP A 98 4.15 4.88 11.72
N ARG A 99 5.02 4.20 10.96
CA ARG A 99 4.80 2.85 10.44
C ARG A 99 4.54 1.84 11.55
N GLU A 100 5.28 1.90 12.64
CA GLU A 100 5.05 1.05 13.80
C GLU A 100 3.69 1.29 14.47
N GLY A 101 3.19 2.52 14.44
CA GLY A 101 1.84 2.85 14.91
C GLY A 101 0.75 2.19 14.07
N LEU A 102 0.93 2.14 12.75
CA LEU A 102 -0.02 1.52 11.82
C LEU A 102 -0.13 0.01 12.02
N THR A 103 0.99 -0.69 12.18
CA THR A 103 0.99 -2.16 12.33
C THR A 103 0.28 -2.58 13.63
N LYS A 104 0.51 -1.84 14.73
CA LYS A 104 -0.19 -2.07 16.01
C LYS A 104 -1.70 -1.85 15.90
N SER A 105 -2.14 -0.93 15.06
CA SER A 105 -3.56 -0.63 14.85
C SER A 105 -4.28 -1.64 13.95
N GLN A 106 -3.55 -2.34 13.07
CA GLN A 106 -4.08 -3.42 12.24
C GLN A 106 -4.16 -4.75 13.00
N VAL A 107 -3.21 -5.03 13.89
CA VAL A 107 -3.21 -6.24 14.75
C VAL A 107 -4.33 -6.21 15.79
N ARG A 108 -4.76 -5.03 16.26
CA ARG A 108 -5.87 -4.88 17.22
C ARG A 108 -7.28 -5.02 16.59
N LYS A 109 -7.37 -5.24 15.28
CA LYS A 109 -8.65 -5.45 14.57
C LYS A 109 -8.88 -6.92 14.19
N VAL A 110 -8.12 -7.86 14.78
CA VAL A 110 -8.34 -9.31 14.69
C VAL A 110 -8.89 -9.84 16.00
#